data_AF-X1DGE3-F1
#
_entry.id   AF-X1DGE3-F1
#
_cell.length_a   1.000
_cell.length_b   1.000
_cell.length_c   1.000
_cell.angle_alpha   90.00
_cell.angle_beta   90.00
_cell.angle_gamma   90.00
#
_symmetry.space_group_name_H-M   'P 1'
#
loop_
_entity.id
_entity.type
_entity.pdbx_description
1 polymer ?
#
loop_
_entity_poly.entity_id
_entity_poly.type
_entity_poly.pdbx_seq_one_letter_code
_entity_poly.pdbx_strand_id
1 'polypeptide(L)'
;REMLSIQNKVNRIIRKNMLKINNKISDCQKEKNRLVPTKYISKDGWEIYLGKNNLQNDFLTFKLASGNDTWLHAKNIQGSHIIIKNKGSKQSLPLGTLIQAANLAAYFSKAKKDNKVLVDYTLKKWGCDRFSSARK
;
A
#
# COMPACT_ATOMS: atom_id res chain seq x y z
N ARG A 1 -46.15 -34.08 -4.72
CA ARG A 1 -45.32 -33.74 -5.92
C ARG A 1 -45.16 -32.23 -6.07
N GLU A 2 -46.22 -31.43 -5.91
CA GLU A 2 -46.13 -29.96 -5.97
C GLU A 2 -45.26 -29.34 -4.87
N MET A 3 -45.37 -29.82 -3.63
CA MET A 3 -44.53 -29.36 -2.52
C MET A 3 -43.02 -29.49 -2.78
N LEU A 4 -42.59 -30.59 -3.41
CA LEU A 4 -41.19 -30.82 -3.77
C LEU A 4 -40.74 -29.84 -4.88
N SER A 5 -41.62 -29.49 -5.81
CA SER A 5 -41.37 -28.48 -6.85
C SER A 5 -41.21 -27.08 -6.26
N ILE A 6 -42.04 -26.73 -5.28
CA ILE A 6 -41.94 -25.45 -4.54
C ILE A 6 -40.64 -25.39 -3.75
N GLN A 7 -40.29 -26.45 -3.01
CA GLN A 7 -39.01 -26.53 -2.28
C GLN A 7 -37.80 -26.39 -3.21
N ASN A 8 -37.81 -27.03 -4.38
CA ASN A 8 -36.74 -26.90 -5.37
C ASN A 8 -36.64 -25.47 -5.95
N LYS A 9 -37.77 -24.81 -6.21
CA LYS A 9 -37.79 -23.41 -6.65
C LYS A 9 -37.23 -22.47 -5.58
N VAL A 10 -37.64 -22.64 -4.33
CA VAL A 10 -37.12 -21.86 -3.18
C VAL A 10 -35.62 -22.07 -3.02
N ASN A 11 -35.15 -23.32 -3.02
CA ASN A 11 -33.73 -23.66 -2.92
C ASN A 11 -32.91 -23.04 -4.05
N ARG A 12 -33.45 -22.99 -5.28
CA ARG A 12 -32.79 -22.34 -6.42
C ARG A 12 -32.66 -20.83 -6.23
N ILE A 13 -33.67 -20.18 -5.67
CA ILE A 13 -33.65 -18.74 -5.38
C ILE A 13 -32.63 -18.44 -4.28
N ILE A 14 -32.66 -19.22 -3.19
CA ILE A 14 -31.71 -19.10 -2.08
C ILE A 14 -30.26 -19.27 -2.59
N ARG A 15 -29.99 -20.31 -3.39
CA ARG A 15 -28.65 -20.51 -3.99
C ARG A 15 -28.23 -19.34 -4.87
N LYS A 16 -29.11 -18.84 -5.75
CA LYS A 16 -28.78 -17.70 -6.62
C LYS A 16 -28.46 -16.43 -5.82
N ASN A 17 -29.22 -16.15 -4.77
CA ASN A 17 -28.96 -15.00 -3.91
C ASN A 17 -27.66 -15.17 -3.11
N MET A 18 -27.41 -16.36 -2.55
CA MET A 18 -26.16 -16.67 -1.85
C MET A 18 -24.93 -16.50 -2.76
N LEU A 19 -24.99 -16.96 -4.01
CA LEU A 19 -23.90 -16.78 -4.98
C LEU A 19 -23.65 -15.30 -5.30
N LYS A 20 -24.71 -14.50 -5.47
CA LYS A 20 -24.58 -13.05 -5.69
C LYS A 20 -23.94 -12.35 -4.49
N ILE A 21 -24.35 -12.71 -3.27
CA ILE A 21 -23.79 -12.16 -2.03
C ILE A 21 -22.31 -12.52 -1.90
N ASN A 22 -21.95 -13.79 -2.11
CA ASN A 22 -20.55 -14.24 -2.03
C ASN A 22 -19.66 -13.55 -3.06
N ASN A 23 -20.12 -13.40 -4.30
CA ASN A 23 -19.37 -12.67 -5.32
C ASN A 23 -19.14 -11.21 -4.88
N LYS A 24 -20.18 -10.53 -4.40
CA LYS A 24 -20.08 -9.15 -3.90
C LYS A 24 -19.11 -9.02 -2.71
N ILE A 25 -19.15 -9.96 -1.75
CA ILE A 25 -18.21 -10.00 -0.63
C ILE A 25 -16.78 -10.20 -1.12
N SER A 26 -16.56 -11.11 -2.07
CA SER A 26 -15.23 -11.40 -2.62
C SER A 26 -14.63 -10.19 -3.35
N ASP A 27 -15.46 -9.42 -4.07
CA ASP A 27 -15.01 -8.24 -4.79
C ASP A 27 -14.68 -7.09 -3.82
N CYS A 28 -15.50 -6.87 -2.79
CA CYS A 28 -15.19 -5.92 -1.72
C CYS A 28 -13.90 -6.28 -0.96
N GLN A 29 -13.62 -7.58 -0.75
CA GLN A 29 -12.37 -8.03 -0.14
C GLN A 29 -11.16 -7.83 -1.05
N LYS A 30 -11.30 -8.07 -2.36
CA LYS A 30 -10.25 -7.76 -3.34
C LYS A 30 -9.94 -6.26 -3.38
N GLU A 31 -10.95 -5.40 -3.31
CA GLU A 31 -10.75 -3.95 -3.25
C GLU A 31 -10.05 -3.52 -1.97
N LYS A 32 -10.43 -4.06 -0.80
CA LYS A 32 -9.71 -3.80 0.46
C LYS A 32 -8.25 -4.23 0.38
N ASN A 33 -7.96 -5.44 -0.12
CA ASN A 33 -6.59 -5.91 -0.29
C ASN A 33 -5.78 -5.09 -1.31
N ARG A 34 -6.43 -4.49 -2.31
CA ARG A 34 -5.76 -3.56 -3.22
C ARG A 34 -5.34 -2.27 -2.54
N LEU A 35 -6.02 -1.84 -1.47
CA LEU A 35 -5.77 -0.58 -0.78
C LEU A 35 -4.79 -0.71 0.38
N VAL A 36 -4.69 -1.89 1.00
CA VAL A 36 -3.81 -2.08 2.17
C VAL A 36 -2.35 -2.16 1.72
N PRO A 37 -1.50 -1.19 2.11
CA PRO A 37 -0.07 -1.24 1.80
C PRO A 37 0.62 -2.34 2.60
N THR A 38 1.75 -2.83 2.08
CA THR A 38 2.54 -3.86 2.78
C THR A 38 3.27 -3.22 3.96
N LYS A 39 3.11 -3.77 5.16
CA LYS A 39 3.82 -3.34 6.37
C LYS A 39 5.03 -4.22 6.62
N TYR A 40 6.16 -3.60 6.90
CA TYR A 40 7.42 -4.19 7.32
C TYR A 40 7.82 -3.61 8.66
N ILE A 41 8.54 -4.40 9.45
CA ILE A 41 9.12 -3.97 10.72
C ILE A 41 10.64 -4.03 10.57
N SER A 42 11.29 -2.89 10.78
CA SER A 42 12.75 -2.81 10.80
C SER A 42 13.31 -3.54 12.02
N LYS A 43 14.60 -3.91 11.96
CA LYS A 43 15.34 -4.44 13.11
C LYS A 43 15.24 -3.54 14.35
N ASP A 44 15.14 -2.24 14.13
CA ASP A 44 15.03 -1.23 15.20
C ASP A 44 13.59 -1.07 15.73
N GLY A 45 12.64 -1.91 15.29
CA GLY A 45 11.22 -1.83 15.69
C GLY A 45 10.38 -0.77 14.97
N TRP A 46 10.96 -0.11 13.95
CA TRP A 46 10.27 0.91 13.17
C TRP A 46 9.34 0.31 12.12
N GLU A 47 8.20 0.95 11.92
CA GLU A 47 7.21 0.51 10.93
C GLU A 47 7.50 1.15 9.57
N ILE A 48 7.76 0.32 8.58
CA ILE A 48 8.01 0.71 7.19
C ILE A 48 6.81 0.25 6.37
N TYR A 49 6.21 1.14 5.61
CA TYR A 49 5.09 0.85 4.74
C TYR A 49 5.50 1.00 3.28
N LEU A 50 5.12 0.03 2.46
CA LEU A 50 5.47 -0.06 1.05
C LEU A 50 4.22 -0.19 0.18
N GLY A 51 4.10 0.68 -0.82
CA GLY A 51 3.03 0.64 -1.82
C GLY A 51 3.49 -0.10 -3.07
N LYS A 52 2.86 -1.23 -3.40
CA LYS A 52 3.21 -2.01 -4.61
C LYS A 52 2.56 -1.47 -5.87
N ASN A 53 1.44 -0.77 -5.72
CA ASN A 53 0.61 -0.28 -6.81
C ASN A 53 0.35 1.22 -6.66
N ASN A 54 0.00 1.91 -7.75
CA ASN A 54 -0.32 3.35 -7.72
C ASN A 54 -1.41 3.70 -6.69
N LEU A 55 -2.48 2.89 -6.61
CA LEU A 55 -3.55 3.09 -5.62
C LEU A 55 -3.05 2.99 -4.18
N GLN A 56 -2.11 2.06 -3.91
CA GLN A 56 -1.50 1.93 -2.58
C GLN A 56 -0.55 3.08 -2.30
N ASN A 57 0.20 3.53 -3.30
CA ASN A 57 1.09 4.69 -3.19
C ASN A 57 0.29 5.95 -2.82
N ASP A 58 -0.84 6.18 -3.50
CA ASP A 58 -1.72 7.31 -3.21
C ASP A 58 -2.32 7.17 -1.80
N PHE A 59 -2.84 6.00 -1.43
CA PHE A 59 -3.36 5.74 -0.09
C PHE A 59 -2.30 5.99 1.00
N LEU A 60 -1.09 5.47 0.79
CA LEU A 60 0.04 5.66 1.69
C LEU A 60 0.36 7.13 1.86
N THR A 61 0.49 7.83 0.75
CA THR A 61 0.98 9.20 0.71
C THR A 61 -0.05 10.18 1.26
N PHE A 62 -1.35 9.98 0.98
CA PHE A 62 -2.40 10.94 1.33
C PHE A 62 -3.21 10.58 2.58
N LYS A 63 -3.43 9.28 2.87
CA LYS A 63 -4.26 8.84 4.00
C LYS A 63 -3.45 8.30 5.17
N LEU A 64 -2.40 7.53 4.89
CA LEU A 64 -1.61 6.91 5.96
C LEU A 64 -0.55 7.86 6.51
N ALA A 65 0.19 8.56 5.65
CA ALA A 65 1.32 9.39 6.03
C ALA A 65 0.92 10.55 6.95
N SER A 66 1.67 10.75 8.02
CA SER A 66 1.61 11.93 8.88
C SER A 66 2.77 12.88 8.56
N GLY A 67 2.66 14.17 8.86
CA GLY A 67 3.68 15.17 8.48
C GLY A 67 5.10 14.87 9.00
N ASN A 68 5.21 14.15 10.11
CA ASN A 68 6.47 13.78 10.75
C ASN A 68 7.07 12.46 10.22
N ASP A 69 6.37 11.78 9.30
CA ASP A 69 6.84 10.53 8.72
C ASP A 69 7.91 10.80 7.65
N THR A 70 8.83 9.87 7.49
CA THR A 70 9.86 9.94 6.44
C THR A 70 9.35 9.22 5.20
N TRP A 71 9.32 9.92 4.07
CA TRP A 71 8.95 9.38 2.78
C TRP A 71 10.19 9.14 1.92
N LEU A 72 10.21 8.03 1.19
CA LEU A 72 11.29 7.64 0.31
C LEU A 72 10.76 7.19 -1.05
N HIS A 73 11.52 7.49 -2.10
CA HIS A 73 11.24 7.09 -3.47
C HIS A 73 12.50 7.04 -4.34
N ALA A 74 12.49 6.17 -5.35
CA ALA A 74 13.61 6.06 -6.29
C ALA A 74 13.67 7.29 -7.20
N LYS A 75 14.79 8.02 -7.16
CA LYS A 75 14.97 9.28 -7.89
C LYS A 75 14.90 9.04 -9.41
N ASN A 76 14.10 9.87 -10.10
CA ASN A 76 13.92 9.84 -11.55
C ASN A 76 13.40 8.50 -12.11
N ILE A 77 12.88 7.61 -11.26
CA ILE A 77 12.48 6.25 -11.66
C ILE A 77 11.08 5.98 -11.14
N GLN A 78 10.25 5.30 -11.95
CA GLN A 78 8.96 4.83 -11.49
C GLN A 78 9.15 3.66 -10.51
N GLY A 79 8.53 3.77 -9.34
CA GLY A 79 8.71 2.79 -8.27
C GLY A 79 7.72 3.00 -7.13
N SER A 80 7.82 2.12 -6.14
CA SER A 80 7.02 2.16 -4.91
C SER A 80 7.29 3.42 -4.08
N HIS A 81 6.25 3.94 -3.43
CA HIS A 81 6.40 4.91 -2.35
C HIS A 81 6.62 4.15 -1.05
N ILE A 82 7.62 4.57 -0.28
CA ILE A 82 7.92 4.01 1.04
C ILE A 82 7.75 5.07 2.09
N ILE A 83 7.12 4.70 3.19
CA ILE A 83 6.91 5.58 4.34
C ILE A 83 7.42 4.89 5.59
N ILE A 84 8.29 5.57 6.32
CA ILE A 84 8.69 5.16 7.66
C ILE A 84 7.86 5.96 8.65
N LYS A 85 7.04 5.24 9.41
CA LYS A 85 6.12 5.82 10.38
C LYS A 85 6.85 6.19 11.65
N ASN A 86 6.73 7.46 12.02
CA ASN A 86 7.23 7.96 13.28
C ASN A 86 6.10 7.98 14.31
N LYS A 87 6.16 7.09 15.30
CA LYS A 87 5.14 6.94 16.36
C LYS A 87 5.15 8.07 17.40
N GLY A 88 5.55 9.29 17.01
CA GLY A 88 5.43 10.49 17.84
C GLY A 88 6.50 10.66 18.92
N SER A 89 7.48 9.76 19.00
CA SER A 89 8.68 9.99 19.79
C SER A 89 9.67 10.74 18.91
N LYS A 90 10.25 11.85 19.38
CA LYS A 90 11.35 12.58 18.72
C LYS A 90 12.65 11.74 18.60
N GLN A 91 12.54 10.45 18.32
CA GLN A 91 13.65 9.58 18.04
C GLN A 91 14.16 9.93 16.64
N SER A 92 15.45 10.25 16.58
CA SER A 92 16.15 10.33 15.30
C SER A 92 15.97 9.01 14.58
N LEU A 93 15.53 9.06 13.33
CA LEU A 93 15.39 7.89 12.50
C LEU A 93 16.75 7.16 12.45
N PRO A 94 16.86 5.90 12.90
CA PRO A 94 18.12 5.19 12.86
C PRO A 94 18.55 4.96 11.42
N LEU A 95 19.84 5.15 11.15
CA LEU A 95 20.41 4.99 9.81
C LEU A 95 20.15 3.60 9.25
N GLY A 96 20.18 2.56 10.09
CA GLY A 96 19.87 1.18 9.69
C GLY A 96 18.46 1.02 9.12
N THR A 97 17.46 1.67 9.71
CA THR A 97 16.08 1.68 9.19
C THR A 97 15.98 2.47 7.88
N LEU A 98 16.65 3.61 7.79
CA LEU A 98 16.68 4.42 6.57
C LEU A 98 17.27 3.64 5.38
N ILE A 99 18.40 2.96 5.60
CA ILE A 99 19.06 2.13 4.58
C ILE A 99 18.16 0.97 4.15
N GLN A 100 17.51 0.28 5.10
CA GLN A 100 16.57 -0.80 4.78
C GLN A 100 15.40 -0.29 3.91
N ALA A 101 14.83 0.87 4.25
CA ALA A 101 13.77 1.48 3.47
C ALA A 101 14.26 1.90 2.07
N ALA A 102 15.48 2.44 1.95
CA ALA A 102 16.08 2.80 0.67
C ALA A 102 16.33 1.57 -0.22
N ASN A 103 16.81 0.47 0.35
CA ASN A 103 16.99 -0.78 -0.38
C ASN A 103 15.65 -1.33 -0.91
N LEU A 104 14.58 -1.22 -0.09
CA LEU A 104 13.22 -1.56 -0.55
C LEU A 104 12.78 -0.64 -1.70
N ALA A 105 13.04 0.67 -1.61
CA ALA A 105 12.75 1.62 -2.68
C ALA A 105 13.44 1.24 -4.00
N ALA A 106 14.73 0.94 -3.93
CA ALA A 106 15.52 0.52 -5.09
C ALA A 106 15.01 -0.81 -5.67
N TYR A 107 14.75 -1.80 -4.82
CA TYR A 107 14.30 -3.13 -5.25
C TYR A 107 12.91 -3.12 -5.90
N PHE A 108 11.98 -2.31 -5.37
CA PHE A 108 10.63 -2.16 -5.91
C PHE A 108 10.51 -1.01 -6.94
N SER A 109 11.62 -0.65 -7.57
CA SER A 109 11.66 0.30 -8.70
C SER A 109 11.90 -0.40 -10.03
N LYS A 110 11.70 0.31 -11.14
CA LYS A 110 12.10 -0.18 -12.47
C LYS A 110 13.62 -0.41 -12.59
N ALA A 111 14.43 0.25 -11.77
CA ALA A 111 15.89 0.16 -11.75
C ALA A 111 16.43 -1.00 -10.89
N LYS A 112 15.60 -2.00 -10.55
CA LYS A 112 16.02 -3.16 -9.73
C LYS A 112 17.21 -3.95 -10.28
N LYS A 113 17.51 -3.81 -11.58
CA LYS A 113 18.63 -4.48 -12.27
C LYS A 113 19.88 -3.61 -12.34
N ASP A 114 19.78 -2.35 -11.97
CA ASP A 114 20.90 -1.42 -12.04
C ASP A 114 21.79 -1.60 -10.81
N ASN A 115 23.11 -1.49 -11.00
CA ASN A 115 24.08 -1.66 -9.92
C ASN A 115 23.99 -0.55 -8.85
N LYS A 116 23.49 0.64 -9.23
CA LYS A 116 23.35 1.79 -8.33
C LYS A 116 22.03 2.51 -8.64
N VAL A 117 21.18 2.61 -7.62
CA VAL A 117 19.91 3.34 -7.70
C VAL A 117 19.96 4.47 -6.68
N LEU A 118 19.68 5.70 -7.14
CA LEU A 118 19.57 6.85 -6.27
C LEU A 118 18.18 6.86 -5.62
N VAL A 119 18.13 7.06 -4.31
CA VAL A 119 16.89 7.14 -3.54
C VAL A 119 16.84 8.49 -2.84
N ASP A 120 15.78 9.25 -3.12
CA ASP A 120 15.52 10.50 -2.42
C ASP A 120 14.67 10.19 -1.18
N TYR A 121 15.00 10.84 -0.07
CA TYR A 121 14.20 10.80 1.15
C TYR A 121 13.86 12.22 1.59
N THR A 122 12.65 12.41 2.10
CA THR A 122 12.21 13.68 2.64
C THR A 122 11.13 13.45 3.69
N LEU A 123 10.95 14.41 4.59
CA LEU A 123 9.82 14.38 5.50
C LEU A 123 8.52 14.61 4.71
N LYS A 124 7.48 13.84 5.01
CA LYS A 124 6.19 13.90 4.32
C LYS A 124 5.61 15.32 4.29
N LYS A 125 5.81 16.10 5.35
CA LYS A 125 5.43 17.53 5.43
C LYS A 125 5.89 18.35 4.21
N TRP A 126 7.01 17.99 3.60
CA TRP A 126 7.62 18.75 2.49
C TRP A 126 7.60 17.99 1.14
N GLY A 127 7.35 16.68 1.16
CA GLY A 127 7.51 15.82 -0.01
C GLY A 127 6.33 15.81 -0.98
N CYS A 128 5.10 16.09 -0.53
CA CYS A 128 3.93 15.93 -1.39
C CYS A 128 3.77 17.07 -2.42
N ASP A 129 3.96 18.32 -1.99
CA ASP A 129 3.66 19.49 -2.81
C ASP A 129 4.68 19.71 -3.93
N ARG A 130 5.93 19.27 -3.74
CA ARG A 130 7.00 19.49 -4.73
C ARG A 130 7.04 18.44 -5.84
N PHE A 131 6.62 17.19 -5.58
CA PHE A 131 6.70 16.12 -6.58
C PHE A 131 5.38 15.87 -7.33
N SER A 132 4.23 16.30 -6.79
CA SER A 132 2.95 16.22 -7.51
C SER A 132 2.84 17.22 -8.67
N SER A 133 3.65 18.29 -8.67
CA SER A 133 3.63 19.34 -9.70
C SER A 133 4.26 18.91 -11.04
N ALA A 134 4.81 17.69 -11.15
CA ALA A 134 5.26 17.12 -12.43
C ALA A 134 4.15 16.37 -13.20
N ARG A 135 2.90 16.43 -12.73
CA ARG A 135 1.70 15.98 -13.47
C ARG A 135 0.90 17.19 -13.97
N LYS A 136 1.47 18.00 -14.85
CA LYS A 136 0.75 18.85 -15.80
C LYS A 136 1.53 18.93 -17.09
#